data_AF-A0A0Q9K154-F1
#
_entry.id   AF-A0A0Q9K154-F1
#
_cell.length_a   1.000
_cell.length_b   1.000
_cell.length_c   1.000
_cell.angle_alpha   90.00
_cell.angle_beta   90.00
_cell.angle_gamma   90.00
#
_symmetry.space_group_name_H-M   'P 1'
#
loop_
_entity.id
_entity.type
_entity.pdbx_description
1 polymer ?
#
loop_
_entity_poly.entity_id
_entity_poly.type
_entity_poly.pdbx_seq_one_letter_code
_entity_poly.pdbx_strand_id
1 'polypeptide(L)'
;MDNDKANKVHETQSNESEILNSTNTSFIDDQLLPMQKIEGGGPPKRIDLSTMPKPLRILGYFFFAFILIMFLVSLFVSIFK
;
A
#
# COMPACT_ATOMS: atom_id res chain seq x y z
N MET A 1 -26.47 -19.48 41.57
CA MET A 1 -25.01 -19.59 41.36
C MET A 1 -24.75 -19.30 39.90
N ASP A 2 -23.92 -18.29 39.67
CA ASP A 2 -23.67 -17.54 38.43
C ASP A 2 -23.41 -18.39 37.18
N ASN A 3 -24.14 -18.09 36.09
CA ASN A 3 -23.89 -18.63 34.75
C ASN A 3 -23.67 -17.52 33.69
N ASP A 4 -23.27 -16.32 34.13
CA ASP A 4 -23.18 -15.13 33.26
C ASP A 4 -21.75 -14.57 33.17
N LYS A 5 -20.75 -15.46 33.15
CA LYS A 5 -19.32 -15.09 33.04
C LYS A 5 -18.62 -15.76 31.86
N ALA A 6 -19.36 -16.08 30.80
CA ALA A 6 -18.75 -16.51 29.55
C ALA A 6 -18.98 -15.40 28.52
N ASN A 7 -17.91 -14.68 28.18
CA ASN A 7 -17.83 -13.73 27.06
C ASN A 7 -18.19 -12.26 27.34
N LYS A 8 -17.63 -11.68 28.41
CA LYS A 8 -17.58 -10.22 28.55
C LYS A 8 -16.37 -9.67 27.80
N VAL A 9 -16.50 -9.51 26.48
CA VAL A 9 -15.54 -8.74 25.70
C VAL A 9 -15.70 -7.28 26.13
N HIS A 10 -14.62 -6.69 26.64
CA HIS A 10 -14.63 -5.28 27.00
C HIS A 10 -14.51 -4.43 25.72
N GLU A 11 -15.18 -3.27 25.68
CA GLU A 11 -15.12 -2.33 24.55
C GLU A 11 -13.68 -1.87 24.20
N THR A 12 -12.73 -2.08 25.13
CA THR A 12 -11.30 -1.80 24.95
C THR A 12 -10.47 -3.00 24.48
N GLN A 13 -11.06 -4.19 24.31
CA GLN A 13 -10.37 -5.34 23.73
C GLN A 13 -10.34 -5.19 22.21
N SER A 14 -9.12 -5.14 21.66
CA SER A 14 -8.91 -5.17 20.22
C SER A 14 -9.39 -6.50 19.63
N ASN A 15 -10.40 -6.44 18.76
CA ASN A 15 -10.82 -7.58 17.95
C ASN A 15 -9.75 -7.90 16.90
N GLU A 16 -8.80 -8.77 17.23
CA GLU A 16 -7.72 -9.18 16.31
C GLU A 16 -8.24 -9.71 14.95
N SER A 17 -9.45 -10.28 14.93
CA SER A 17 -10.12 -10.74 13.71
C SER A 17 -10.57 -9.62 12.77
N GLU A 18 -10.83 -8.42 13.29
CA GLU A 18 -11.16 -7.23 12.49
C GLU A 18 -9.89 -6.59 11.92
N ILE A 19 -8.78 -6.66 12.67
CA ILE A 19 -7.46 -6.19 12.25
C ILE A 19 -6.96 -6.98 11.03
N LEU A 20 -7.15 -8.30 11.00
CA LEU A 20 -6.74 -9.15 9.88
C LEU A 20 -7.54 -8.88 8.59
N ASN A 21 -8.83 -8.55 8.67
CA ASN A 21 -9.62 -8.14 7.50
C ASN A 21 -9.30 -6.69 7.06
N SER A 22 -8.98 -5.81 8.00
CA SER A 22 -8.53 -4.43 7.73
C SER A 22 -7.14 -4.32 7.09
N THR A 23 -6.39 -5.42 7.01
CA THR A 23 -5.08 -5.43 6.33
C THR A 23 -5.24 -5.15 4.82
N ASN A 24 -6.43 -5.34 4.23
CA ASN A 24 -6.75 -4.91 2.86
C ASN A 24 -7.55 -3.61 2.77
N THR A 25 -8.13 -3.14 3.88
CA THR A 25 -8.91 -1.89 3.94
C THR A 25 -8.48 -1.13 5.18
N SER A 26 -7.56 -0.18 4.97
CA SER A 26 -7.05 0.70 6.02
C SER A 26 -8.16 1.22 6.92
N PHE A 27 -7.90 1.23 8.22
CA PHE A 27 -8.74 1.94 9.17
C PHE A 27 -8.76 3.42 8.78
N ILE A 28 -9.90 3.88 8.26
CA ILE A 28 -10.18 5.28 7.98
C ILE A 28 -10.97 5.77 9.19
N ASP A 29 -10.42 6.74 9.90
CA ASP A 29 -11.14 7.39 11.00
C ASP A 29 -11.95 8.53 10.39
N ASP A 30 -13.27 8.37 10.34
CA ASP A 30 -14.18 9.34 9.74
C ASP A 30 -14.07 10.74 10.38
N GLN A 31 -13.67 10.82 11.65
CA GLN A 31 -13.47 12.09 12.36
C GLN A 31 -12.17 12.79 11.93
N LEU A 32 -11.17 12.01 11.51
CA LEU A 32 -9.86 12.50 11.09
C LEU A 32 -9.68 12.50 9.57
N LEU A 33 -10.66 12.02 8.79
CA LEU A 33 -10.71 12.07 7.33
C LEU A 33 -10.17 13.38 6.71
N PRO A 34 -10.56 14.59 7.17
CA PRO A 34 -10.03 15.81 6.60
C PRO A 34 -8.52 15.95 6.79
N MET A 35 -7.98 15.58 7.96
CA MET A 35 -6.54 15.59 8.25
C MET A 35 -5.81 14.47 7.49
N GLN A 36 -6.35 13.25 7.50
CA GLN A 36 -5.80 12.11 6.75
C GLN A 36 -5.69 12.46 5.26
N LYS A 37 -6.69 13.09 4.65
CA LYS A 37 -6.62 13.47 3.23
C LYS A 37 -5.47 14.44 2.89
N ILE A 38 -5.09 15.31 3.82
CA ILE A 38 -4.05 16.33 3.62
C ILE A 38 -2.65 15.70 3.78
N GLU A 39 -2.51 14.76 4.71
CA GLU A 39 -1.24 14.09 5.02
C GLU A 39 -0.91 12.94 4.04
N GLY A 40 -1.81 12.65 3.09
CA GLY A 40 -1.75 11.38 2.35
C GLY A 40 -2.11 10.18 3.24
N GLY A 41 -2.78 10.45 4.36
CA GLY A 41 -3.35 9.55 5.35
C GLY A 41 -4.24 8.52 4.69
N GLY A 42 -3.60 7.38 4.53
CA GLY A 42 -4.05 6.18 3.89
C GLY A 42 -2.83 5.28 3.80
N PRO A 43 -3.02 3.96 3.64
CA PRO A 43 -1.89 3.07 3.48
C PRO A 43 -1.21 3.43 2.16
N PRO A 44 0.10 3.18 2.01
CA PRO A 44 0.79 3.38 0.74
C PRO A 44 0.03 2.69 -0.39
N LYS A 45 -0.55 3.49 -1.29
CA LYS A 45 -1.30 2.94 -2.43
C LYS A 45 -0.29 2.40 -3.44
N ARG A 46 -0.55 1.19 -3.95
CA ARG A 46 0.23 0.65 -5.08
C ARG A 46 0.14 1.61 -6.26
N ILE A 47 1.30 1.92 -6.82
CA ILE A 47 1.41 2.87 -7.92
C ILE A 47 0.99 2.16 -9.21
N ASP A 48 -0.07 2.65 -9.86
CA ASP A 48 -0.52 2.18 -11.16
C ASP A 48 -0.26 3.24 -12.24
N LEU A 49 0.79 3.04 -13.03
CA LEU A 49 1.18 3.95 -14.13
C LEU A 49 0.09 4.11 -15.18
N SER A 50 -0.80 3.12 -15.36
CA SER A 50 -1.87 3.18 -16.36
C SER A 50 -2.96 4.19 -15.99
N THR A 51 -3.07 4.54 -14.70
CA THR A 51 -4.01 5.55 -14.19
C THR A 51 -3.42 6.96 -14.16
N MET A 52 -2.10 7.09 -14.36
CA MET A 52 -1.42 8.38 -14.27
C MET A 52 -1.70 9.30 -15.46
N PRO A 53 -1.60 10.63 -15.27
CA PRO A 53 -1.64 11.61 -16.36
C PRO A 53 -0.58 11.30 -17.43
N LYS A 54 -0.92 11.57 -18.70
CA LYS A 54 -0.05 11.32 -19.86
C LYS A 54 1.44 11.69 -19.66
N PRO A 55 1.81 12.89 -19.16
CA PRO A 55 3.22 13.24 -18.99
C PRO A 55 3.94 12.40 -17.92
N LEU A 56 3.26 12.03 -16.84
CA LEU A 56 3.86 11.23 -15.78
C LEU A 56 3.98 9.76 -16.21
N ARG A 57 2.98 9.28 -16.96
CA ARG A 57 2.98 7.95 -17.56
C ARG A 57 4.16 7.75 -18.52
N ILE A 58 4.40 8.69 -19.44
CA ILE A 58 5.50 8.58 -20.40
C ILE A 58 6.85 8.59 -19.69
N LEU A 59 7.02 9.44 -18.68
CA LEU A 59 8.24 9.52 -17.89
C LEU A 59 8.53 8.19 -17.16
N GLY A 60 7.51 7.59 -16.55
CA GLY A 60 7.63 6.29 -15.89
C GLY A 60 8.10 5.19 -16.85
N TYR A 61 7.44 5.06 -18.01
CA TYR A 61 7.84 4.06 -19.00
C TYR A 61 9.24 4.33 -19.59
N PHE A 62 9.59 5.59 -19.82
CA PHE A 62 10.94 5.96 -20.27
C PHE A 62 12.01 5.50 -19.28
N PHE A 63 11.79 5.77 -17.99
CA PHE A 63 12.74 5.40 -16.95
C PHE A 63 12.90 3.88 -16.83
N PHE A 64 11.80 3.12 -16.85
CA PHE A 64 11.86 1.65 -16.84
C PHE A 64 12.56 1.08 -18.06
N ALA A 65 12.28 1.62 -19.26
CA ALA A 65 12.96 1.20 -20.48
C ALA A 65 14.46 1.49 -20.42
N PHE A 66 14.84 2.66 -19.89
CA PHE A 66 16.24 3.04 -19.74
C PHE A 66 17.01 2.08 -18.81
N ILE A 67 16.44 1.76 -17.64
CA ILE A 67 17.03 0.78 -16.72
C ILE A 67 17.19 -0.58 -17.39
N LEU A 68 16.16 -1.04 -18.10
CA LEU A 68 16.19 -2.32 -18.79
C LEU A 68 17.31 -2.36 -19.85
N ILE A 69 17.46 -1.30 -20.63
CA ILE A 69 18.54 -1.17 -21.63
C ILE A 69 19.91 -1.18 -20.94
N MET A 70 20.09 -0.39 -19.87
CA MET A 70 21.34 -0.36 -19.10
C MET A 70 21.71 -1.74 -18.55
N PHE A 71 20.71 -2.46 -18.04
CA PHE A 71 20.90 -3.83 -17.57
C PHE A 71 21.33 -4.78 -18.70
N LEU A 72 20.67 -4.72 -19.86
CA LEU A 72 21.03 -5.51 -21.04
C LEU A 72 22.45 -5.21 -21.53
N VAL A 73 22.84 -3.93 -21.59
CA VAL A 73 24.19 -3.50 -21.97
C VAL A 73 25.21 -4.00 -20.97
N SER A 74 24.93 -3.90 -19.66
CA SER A 74 25.82 -4.42 -18.62
C SER A 74 26.01 -5.93 -18.75
N LEU A 75 24.93 -6.67 -19.03
CA LEU A 75 25.00 -8.12 -19.24
C LEU A 75 25.82 -8.47 -20.48
N PHE A 76 25.59 -7.74 -21.58
CA PHE A 76 26.34 -7.90 -22.82
C PHE A 76 27.84 -7.68 -22.58
N VAL A 77 28.23 -6.58 -21.94
CA VAL A 77 29.63 -6.32 -21.61
C VAL A 77 30.19 -7.43 -20.72
N SER A 78 29.45 -7.92 -19.73
CA SER A 78 29.92 -8.98 -18.84
C SER A 78 30.12 -10.35 -19.51
N ILE A 79 29.48 -10.61 -20.66
CA ILE A 79 29.60 -11.89 -21.38
C ILE A 79 30.70 -11.81 -22.46
N PHE A 80 30.84 -10.65 -23.10
CA PHE A 80 31.78 -10.47 -24.22
C PHE A 80 33.12 -9.83 -23.83
N LYS A 81 33.29 -9.48 -22.55
CA LYS A 81 34.55 -9.01 -21.97
C LYS A 81 34.91 -9.87 -20.77
#